data_AF-A0A535DZU7-F1
#
_entry.id   AF-A0A535DZU7-F1
#
_cell.length_a   1.000
_cell.length_b   1.000
_cell.length_c   1.000
_cell.angle_alpha   90.00
_cell.angle_beta   90.00
_cell.angle_gamma   90.00
#
_symmetry.space_group_name_H-M   'P 1'
#
loop_
_entity.id
_entity.type
_entity.pdbx_description
1 polymer ?
#
loop_
_entity_poly.entity_id
_entity_poly.type
_entity_poly.pdbx_seq_one_letter_code
_entity_poly.pdbx_strand_id
1 'polypeptide(L)'
;MTREPTAWTLPLRWTTVAYLVLAALVALVTNAAFNTRPAIERSLRAASPQLAGDQLQQSVTVGYVLAWLLVAAIVAGAAVLALGAWRGWLWAFWANLVVLVPGALQALTNADALASPATQTEPPSAIAVDLVLSLLALALLVWFVLAAVRYGPWATRRSNPG
;
A
#
# COMPACT_ATOMS: atom_id res chain seq x y z
N MET A 1 -6.65 32.62 -10.42
CA MET A 1 -7.27 32.13 -9.16
C MET A 1 -6.20 31.45 -8.35
N THR A 2 -5.71 32.13 -7.32
CA THR A 2 -4.67 31.61 -6.43
C THR A 2 -5.31 30.64 -5.43
N ARG A 3 -4.62 29.56 -5.06
CA ARG A 3 -5.10 28.61 -4.05
C ARG A 3 -4.27 28.80 -2.79
N GLU A 4 -4.93 29.00 -1.67
CA GLU A 4 -4.26 29.25 -0.39
C GLU A 4 -4.19 27.96 0.44
N PRO A 5 -3.00 27.60 0.96
CA PRO A 5 -2.86 26.46 1.85
C PRO A 5 -3.59 26.73 3.17
N THR A 6 -4.29 25.73 3.69
CA THR A 6 -4.89 25.79 5.03
C THR A 6 -3.97 25.13 6.04
N ALA A 7 -4.31 25.23 7.33
CA ALA A 7 -3.64 24.50 8.41
C ALA A 7 -3.63 22.97 8.18
N TRP A 8 -4.52 22.43 7.33
CA TRP A 8 -4.62 21.00 7.04
C TRP A 8 -3.72 20.56 5.86
N THR A 9 -3.26 21.50 5.03
CA THR A 9 -2.51 21.16 3.80
C THR A 9 -1.15 20.54 4.11
N LEU A 10 -0.37 21.15 4.98
CA LEU A 10 0.95 20.63 5.37
C LEU A 10 0.88 19.29 6.11
N PRO A 11 0.08 19.14 7.18
CA PRO A 11 0.02 17.86 7.89
C PRO A 11 -0.47 16.73 6.97
N LEU A 12 -1.51 16.96 6.16
CA LEU A 12 -2.01 15.94 5.23
C LEU A 12 -0.93 15.48 4.23
N ARG A 13 -0.12 16.40 3.69
CA ARG A 13 0.95 16.06 2.75
C ARG A 13 2.05 15.23 3.42
N TRP A 14 2.51 15.66 4.59
CA TRP A 14 3.58 14.96 5.30
C TRP A 14 3.14 13.60 5.85
N THR A 15 1.92 13.48 6.37
CA THR A 15 1.39 12.17 6.81
C THR A 15 1.23 11.21 5.64
N THR A 16 0.79 11.70 4.48
CA THR A 16 0.73 10.88 3.26
C THR A 16 2.11 10.38 2.84
N VAL A 17 3.11 11.27 2.82
CA VAL A 17 4.50 10.89 2.50
C VAL A 17 5.03 9.85 3.48
N ALA A 18 4.85 10.09 4.79
CA ALA A 18 5.30 9.17 5.83
C ALA A 18 4.63 7.79 5.69
N TYR A 19 3.32 7.75 5.44
CA TYR A 19 2.58 6.52 5.21
C TYR A 19 3.08 5.76 3.98
N LEU A 20 3.25 6.45 2.84
CA LEU A 20 3.72 5.82 1.60
C LEU A 20 5.12 5.22 1.75
N VAL A 21 6.02 5.94 2.43
CA VAL A 21 7.38 5.45 2.73
C VAL A 21 7.32 4.22 3.63
N LEU A 22 6.53 4.28 4.70
CA LEU A 22 6.38 3.16 5.62
C LEU A 22 5.78 1.93 4.93
N ALA A 23 4.73 2.11 4.13
CA ALA A 23 4.09 1.04 3.38
C ALA A 23 5.06 0.39 2.37
N ALA A 24 5.87 1.19 1.68
CA ALA A 24 6.89 0.69 0.77
C ALA A 24 7.98 -0.12 1.49
N LEU A 25 8.42 0.33 2.67
CA LEU A 25 9.38 -0.40 3.50
C LEU A 25 8.81 -1.73 4.00
N VAL A 26 7.55 -1.75 4.46
CA VAL A 26 6.91 -3.00 4.88
C VAL A 26 6.76 -3.96 3.70
N ALA A 27 6.32 -3.49 2.52
CA ALA A 27 6.25 -4.33 1.33
C ALA A 27 7.61 -4.97 0.97
N LEU A 28 8.71 -4.21 1.07
CA LEU A 28 10.07 -4.73 0.87
C LEU A 28 10.44 -5.80 1.89
N VAL A 29 10.21 -5.54 3.18
CA VAL A 29 10.57 -6.46 4.27
C VAL A 29 9.73 -7.74 4.18
N THR A 30 8.42 -7.62 4.02
CA THR A 30 7.50 -8.76 3.90
C THR A 30 7.88 -9.62 2.70
N ASN A 31 8.15 -9.02 1.54
CA ASN A 31 8.58 -9.78 0.37
C ASN A 31 9.92 -10.49 0.58
N ALA A 32 10.91 -9.81 1.17
CA ALA A 32 12.21 -10.42 1.44
C ALA A 32 12.13 -11.55 2.47
N ALA A 33 11.24 -11.42 3.47
CA ALA A 33 11.06 -12.41 4.52
C ALA A 33 10.27 -13.64 4.05
N PHE A 34 9.20 -13.46 3.26
CA PHE A 34 8.24 -14.53 2.97
C PHE A 34 8.29 -15.04 1.54
N ASN A 35 8.58 -14.21 0.54
CA ASN A 35 8.66 -14.62 -0.88
C ASN A 35 10.05 -15.12 -1.27
N THR A 36 10.63 -15.99 -0.44
CA THR A 36 11.90 -16.64 -0.72
C THR A 36 11.71 -17.77 -1.74
N ARG A 37 12.74 -18.07 -2.55
CA ARG A 37 12.72 -19.22 -3.48
C ARG A 37 12.22 -20.53 -2.85
N PRO A 38 12.71 -20.97 -1.67
CA PRO A 38 12.22 -22.20 -1.04
C PRO A 38 10.77 -22.11 -0.55
N ALA A 39 10.26 -20.92 -0.21
CA ALA A 39 8.86 -20.75 0.13
C ALA A 39 7.96 -20.89 -1.11
N ILE A 40 8.38 -20.29 -2.23
CA ILE A 40 7.70 -20.41 -3.53
C ILE A 40 7.75 -21.85 -4.06
N GLU A 41 8.87 -22.54 -3.90
CA GLU A 41 8.97 -23.96 -4.28
C GLU A 41 8.01 -24.82 -3.46
N ARG A 42 7.95 -24.61 -2.14
CA ARG A 42 7.01 -25.32 -1.26
C ARG A 42 5.56 -25.08 -1.67
N SER A 43 5.17 -23.84 -1.98
CA SER A 43 3.81 -23.53 -2.40
C SER A 43 3.49 -24.14 -3.78
N LEU A 44 4.42 -24.10 -4.74
CA LEU A 44 4.23 -24.72 -6.06
C LEU A 44 4.14 -26.24 -5.99
N ARG A 45 4.94 -26.92 -5.16
CA ARG A 45 4.82 -28.37 -4.96
C ARG A 45 3.49 -28.76 -4.31
N ALA A 46 3.00 -27.95 -3.38
CA ALA A 46 1.69 -28.17 -2.76
C ALA A 46 0.53 -27.96 -3.76
N ALA A 47 0.63 -26.93 -4.60
CA ALA A 47 -0.41 -26.59 -5.58
C ALA A 47 -0.37 -27.47 -6.84
N SER A 48 0.80 -28.00 -7.21
CA SER A 48 1.02 -28.72 -8.47
C SER A 48 2.07 -29.83 -8.29
N PRO A 49 1.71 -30.94 -7.61
CA PRO A 49 2.64 -32.03 -7.31
C PRO A 49 3.16 -32.78 -8.55
N GLN A 50 2.52 -32.57 -9.70
CA GLN A 50 2.83 -33.20 -10.98
C GLN A 50 3.92 -32.50 -11.81
N LEU A 51 4.43 -31.34 -11.36
CA LEU A 51 5.48 -30.62 -12.08
C LEU A 51 6.80 -31.41 -12.09
N ALA A 52 7.40 -31.58 -13.26
CA ALA A 52 8.75 -32.13 -13.39
C ALA A 52 9.79 -31.19 -12.77
N GLY A 53 10.95 -31.73 -12.35
CA GLY A 53 11.99 -30.97 -11.65
C GLY A 53 12.44 -29.69 -12.38
N ASP A 54 12.68 -29.80 -13.69
CA ASP A 54 13.10 -28.65 -14.52
C ASP A 54 11.99 -27.59 -14.64
N GLN A 55 10.74 -28.04 -14.82
CA GLN A 55 9.57 -27.15 -14.90
C GLN A 55 9.32 -26.43 -13.58
N LEU A 56 9.46 -27.14 -12.45
CA LEU A 56 9.34 -26.57 -11.12
C LEU A 56 10.41 -25.49 -10.89
N GLN A 57 11.67 -25.75 -11.22
CA GLN A 57 12.76 -24.79 -11.03
C GLN A 57 12.58 -23.55 -11.90
N GLN A 58 12.08 -23.70 -13.13
CA GLN A 58 11.70 -22.58 -13.98
C GLN A 58 10.56 -21.76 -13.36
N SER A 59 9.48 -22.40 -12.91
CA SER A 59 8.35 -21.73 -12.27
C SER A 59 8.74 -21.00 -10.98
N VAL A 60 9.60 -21.58 -10.15
CA VAL A 60 10.14 -20.92 -8.94
C VAL A 60 10.93 -19.67 -9.32
N THR A 61 11.77 -19.75 -10.36
CA THR A 61 12.56 -18.61 -10.82
C THR A 61 11.66 -17.49 -11.33
N VAL A 62 10.67 -17.81 -12.15
CA VAL A 62 9.69 -16.84 -12.66
C VAL A 62 8.89 -16.22 -11.52
N GLY A 63 8.35 -17.04 -10.60
CA GLY A 63 7.58 -16.55 -9.46
C GLY A 63 8.39 -15.62 -8.55
N TYR A 64 9.65 -15.97 -8.29
CA TYR A 64 10.55 -15.12 -7.50
C TYR A 64 10.84 -13.79 -8.19
N VAL A 65 11.12 -13.79 -9.49
CA VAL A 65 11.35 -12.56 -10.27
C VAL A 65 10.09 -11.70 -10.30
N LEU A 66 8.92 -12.29 -10.53
CA LEU A 66 7.64 -11.57 -10.53
C LEU A 66 7.33 -10.95 -9.18
N ALA A 67 7.60 -11.65 -8.07
CA ALA A 67 7.41 -11.11 -6.72
C ALA A 67 8.26 -9.84 -6.50
N TRP A 68 9.55 -9.88 -6.87
CA TRP A 68 10.42 -8.71 -6.77
C TRP A 68 10.06 -7.59 -7.74
N LEU A 69 9.63 -7.91 -8.97
CA LEU A 69 9.17 -6.91 -9.94
C LEU A 69 7.91 -6.20 -9.43
N LEU A 70 6.97 -6.93 -8.84
CA LEU A 70 5.76 -6.35 -8.24
C LEU A 70 6.13 -5.38 -7.11
N VAL A 71 7.03 -5.79 -6.21
CA VAL A 71 7.48 -4.93 -5.10
C VAL A 71 8.24 -3.71 -5.60
N ALA A 72 9.11 -3.87 -6.60
CA ALA A 72 9.78 -2.75 -7.23
C ALA A 72 8.79 -1.74 -7.84
N ALA A 73 7.73 -2.23 -8.49
CA ALA A 73 6.66 -1.38 -9.03
C ALA A 73 5.88 -0.65 -7.92
N ILE A 74 5.57 -1.33 -6.81
CA ILE A 74 4.92 -0.72 -5.63
C ILE A 74 5.80 0.39 -5.05
N VAL A 75 7.09 0.12 -4.83
CA VAL A 75 8.04 1.10 -4.27
C VAL A 75 8.21 2.30 -5.20
N ALA A 76 8.36 2.06 -6.50
CA ALA A 76 8.46 3.14 -7.48
C ALA A 76 7.18 3.99 -7.53
N GLY A 77 6.02 3.35 -7.55
CA GLY A 77 4.72 4.04 -7.50
C GLY A 77 4.55 4.87 -6.23
N ALA A 78 4.88 4.30 -5.07
CA ALA A 78 4.86 4.99 -3.78
C ALA A 78 5.80 6.19 -3.77
N ALA A 79 7.00 6.09 -4.34
CA ALA A 79 7.95 7.20 -4.45
C ALA A 79 7.39 8.34 -5.31
N VAL A 80 6.79 8.03 -6.47
CA VAL A 80 6.17 9.04 -7.34
C VAL A 80 5.01 9.73 -6.64
N LEU A 81 4.15 8.97 -5.95
CA LEU A 81 3.02 9.50 -5.20
C LEU A 81 3.44 10.32 -3.98
N ALA A 82 4.51 9.91 -3.29
CA ALA A 82 5.10 10.64 -2.18
C ALA A 82 5.70 11.96 -2.67
N LEU A 83 6.41 11.96 -3.80
CA LEU A 83 6.90 13.18 -4.43
C LEU A 83 5.76 14.10 -4.85
N GLY A 84 4.70 13.53 -5.42
CA GLY A 84 3.49 14.27 -5.79
C GLY A 84 2.77 14.89 -4.59
N ALA A 85 2.68 14.16 -3.48
CA ALA A 85 2.15 14.65 -2.21
C ALA A 85 3.04 15.76 -1.62
N TRP A 86 4.36 15.54 -1.61
CA TRP A 86 5.33 16.51 -1.14
C TRP A 86 5.35 17.79 -1.99
N ARG A 87 5.02 17.73 -3.29
CA ARG A 87 4.86 18.92 -4.15
C ARG A 87 3.45 19.50 -4.20
N GLY A 88 2.45 18.77 -3.70
CA GLY A 88 1.05 19.21 -3.69
C GLY A 88 0.37 19.12 -5.06
N TRP A 89 0.78 18.16 -5.89
CA TRP A 89 0.22 17.95 -7.22
C TRP A 89 -1.24 17.50 -7.17
N LEU A 90 -2.11 18.14 -7.96
CA LEU A 90 -3.54 17.85 -7.93
C LEU A 90 -3.86 16.40 -8.31
N TRP A 91 -3.20 15.87 -9.34
CA TRP A 91 -3.42 14.48 -9.76
C TRP A 91 -2.96 13.49 -8.67
N ALA A 92 -1.89 13.82 -7.94
CA ALA A 92 -1.37 12.98 -6.87
C ALA A 92 -2.33 12.89 -5.68
N PHE A 93 -3.14 13.93 -5.46
CA PHE A 93 -4.21 13.87 -4.46
C PHE A 93 -5.20 12.75 -4.78
N TRP A 94 -5.72 12.74 -6.02
CA TRP A 94 -6.70 11.76 -6.46
C TRP A 94 -6.09 10.36 -6.59
N ALA A 95 -4.86 10.26 -7.07
CA ALA A 95 -4.16 8.98 -7.15
C ALA A 95 -3.92 8.37 -5.76
N ASN A 96 -3.49 9.17 -4.77
CA ASN A 96 -3.36 8.72 -3.39
C ASN A 96 -4.70 8.27 -2.80
N LEU A 97 -5.78 9.01 -3.08
CA LEU A 97 -7.12 8.63 -2.62
C LEU A 97 -7.50 7.24 -3.16
N VAL A 98 -7.28 6.97 -4.46
CA VAL A 98 -7.55 5.65 -5.06
C VAL A 98 -6.67 4.56 -4.46
N VAL A 99 -5.38 4.82 -4.24
CA VAL A 99 -4.44 3.85 -3.65
C VAL A 99 -4.78 3.52 -2.19
N LEU A 100 -5.32 4.48 -1.44
CA LEU A 100 -5.73 4.26 -0.05
C LEU A 100 -6.98 3.38 0.08
N VAL A 101 -7.84 3.29 -0.94
CA VAL A 101 -9.05 2.45 -0.93
C VAL A 101 -8.75 0.96 -0.70
N PRO A 102 -7.94 0.27 -1.53
CA PRO A 102 -7.64 -1.14 -1.30
C PRO A 102 -6.90 -1.36 0.03
N GLY A 103 -6.02 -0.43 0.43
CA GLY A 103 -5.35 -0.49 1.74
C GLY A 103 -6.33 -0.41 2.91
N ALA A 104 -7.36 0.45 2.81
CA ALA A 104 -8.41 0.55 3.83
C ALA A 104 -9.31 -0.69 3.87
N LEU A 105 -9.61 -1.29 2.71
CA LEU A 105 -10.39 -2.52 2.63
C LEU A 105 -9.67 -3.72 3.26
N GLN A 106 -8.34 -3.75 3.20
CA GLN A 106 -7.55 -4.80 3.86
C GLN A 106 -7.73 -4.83 5.38
N ALA A 107 -8.18 -3.73 6.01
CA ALA A 107 -8.44 -3.73 7.44
C ALA A 107 -9.52 -4.74 7.83
N LEU A 108 -10.52 -4.93 6.96
CA LEU A 108 -11.60 -5.89 7.17
C LEU A 108 -11.09 -7.33 7.03
N THR A 109 -10.31 -7.61 5.99
CA THR A 109 -9.76 -8.95 5.74
C THR A 109 -8.73 -9.36 6.78
N ASN A 110 -7.88 -8.42 7.22
CA ASN A 110 -6.85 -8.69 8.23
C ASN A 110 -7.45 -8.88 9.62
N ALA A 111 -8.52 -8.13 9.95
CA ALA A 111 -9.26 -8.33 11.18
C ALA A 111 -9.95 -9.71 11.23
N ASP A 112 -10.57 -10.13 10.11
CA ASP A 112 -11.20 -11.44 10.00
C ASP A 112 -10.18 -12.59 10.08
N ALA A 113 -9.04 -12.46 9.40
CA ALA A 113 -7.96 -13.46 9.46
C ALA A 113 -7.35 -13.63 10.86
N LEU A 114 -7.29 -12.55 11.65
CA LEU A 114 -6.86 -12.63 13.05
C LEU A 114 -7.92 -13.24 13.96
N ALA A 115 -9.21 -13.03 13.67
CA ALA A 115 -10.32 -13.62 14.42
C ALA A 115 -10.51 -15.11 14.11
N SER A 116 -10.14 -15.55 12.90
CA SER A 116 -10.37 -16.90 12.40
C SER A 116 -9.04 -17.60 12.02
N PRO A 117 -8.44 -18.41 12.92
CA PRO A 117 -7.17 -19.10 12.64
C PRO A 117 -7.20 -20.00 11.40
N ALA A 118 -8.38 -20.48 11.01
CA ALA A 118 -8.56 -21.34 9.85
C ALA A 118 -8.34 -20.62 8.50
N THR A 119 -8.37 -19.29 8.45
CA THR A 119 -8.17 -18.48 7.23
C THR A 119 -6.80 -17.83 7.16
N GLN A 120 -5.90 -18.13 8.12
CA GLN A 120 -4.56 -17.55 8.17
C GLN A 120 -3.64 -18.17 7.11
N THR A 121 -3.33 -17.38 6.08
CA THR A 121 -2.34 -17.74 5.04
C THR A 121 -0.92 -17.31 5.44
N GLU A 122 -0.82 -16.38 6.39
CA GLU A 122 0.42 -15.73 6.82
C GLU A 122 0.57 -15.81 8.35
N PRO A 123 1.79 -15.65 8.89
CA PRO A 123 1.97 -15.65 10.34
C PRO A 123 1.18 -14.51 11.00
N PRO A 124 0.60 -14.74 12.20
CA PRO A 124 -0.26 -13.75 12.87
C PRO A 124 0.41 -12.39 13.08
N SER A 125 1.73 -12.38 13.26
CA SER A 125 2.51 -11.14 13.41
C SER A 125 2.56 -10.30 12.13
N ALA A 126 2.66 -10.93 10.95
CA ALA A 126 2.61 -10.23 9.67
C ALA A 126 1.21 -9.63 9.44
N ILE A 127 0.16 -10.43 9.68
CA ILE A 127 -1.24 -9.98 9.57
C ILE A 127 -1.51 -8.81 10.52
N ALA A 128 -0.96 -8.84 11.74
CA ALA A 128 -1.11 -7.75 12.70
C ALA A 128 -0.43 -6.45 12.23
N VAL A 129 0.75 -6.53 11.63
CA VAL A 129 1.44 -5.35 11.06
C VAL A 129 0.64 -4.77 9.89
N ASP A 130 0.13 -5.62 9.01
CA ASP A 130 -0.70 -5.19 7.88
C ASP A 130 -2.05 -4.64 8.35
N LEU A 131 -2.62 -5.16 9.44
CA LEU A 131 -3.79 -4.58 10.07
C LEU A 131 -3.51 -3.14 10.54
N VAL A 132 -2.39 -2.89 11.21
CA VAL A 132 -2.03 -1.53 11.65
C VAL A 132 -1.87 -0.60 10.43
N LEU A 133 -1.20 -1.05 9.37
CA LEU A 133 -1.06 -0.26 8.14
C LEU A 133 -2.40 0.04 7.48
N SER A 134 -3.28 -0.96 7.37
CA SER A 134 -4.60 -0.80 6.77
C SER A 134 -5.52 0.14 7.57
N LEU A 135 -5.42 0.15 8.91
CA LEU A 135 -6.10 1.12 9.76
C LEU A 135 -5.57 2.54 9.56
N LEU A 136 -4.24 2.70 9.41
CA LEU A 136 -3.65 4.00 9.04
C LEU A 136 -4.11 4.45 7.65
N ALA A 137 -4.21 3.53 6.70
CA ALA A 137 -4.73 3.78 5.36
C ALA A 137 -6.18 4.27 5.41
N LEU A 138 -7.03 3.61 6.22
CA LEU A 138 -8.42 3.99 6.42
C LEU A 138 -8.54 5.38 7.07
N ALA A 139 -7.75 5.65 8.11
CA ALA A 139 -7.75 6.97 8.76
C ALA A 139 -7.32 8.08 7.79
N LEU A 140 -6.28 7.84 6.98
CA LEU A 140 -5.84 8.78 5.94
C LEU A 140 -6.90 8.93 4.84
N LEU A 141 -7.55 7.85 4.40
CA LEU A 141 -8.61 7.90 3.41
C LEU A 141 -9.74 8.82 3.87
N VAL A 142 -10.20 8.65 5.12
CA VAL A 142 -11.21 9.51 5.74
C VAL A 142 -10.73 10.96 5.76
N TRP A 143 -9.47 11.22 6.12
CA TRP A 143 -8.91 12.57 6.12
C TRP A 143 -8.86 13.19 4.71
N PHE A 144 -8.48 12.43 3.68
CA PHE A 144 -8.51 12.86 2.29
C PHE A 144 -9.93 13.22 1.84
N VAL A 145 -10.92 12.39 2.14
CA VAL A 145 -12.33 12.65 1.80
C VAL A 145 -12.82 13.91 2.50
N LEU A 146 -12.56 14.05 3.80
CA LEU A 146 -12.93 15.26 4.57
C LEU A 146 -12.26 16.52 4.01
N ALA A 147 -10.98 16.45 3.65
CA ALA A 147 -10.26 17.56 3.03
C ALA A 147 -10.87 17.93 1.67
N ALA A 148 -11.16 16.93 0.82
CA ALA A 148 -11.76 17.12 -0.50
C ALA A 148 -13.13 17.81 -0.40
N VAL A 149 -13.98 17.36 0.52
CA VAL A 149 -15.35 17.89 0.70
C VAL A 149 -15.33 19.28 1.32
N ARG A 150 -14.48 19.53 2.32
CA ARG A 150 -14.52 20.78 3.11
C ARG A 150 -13.75 21.94 2.48
N TYR A 151 -12.62 21.66 1.85
CA TYR A 151 -11.69 22.67 1.36
C TYR A 151 -11.33 22.47 -0.11
N GLY A 152 -11.34 21.24 -0.59
CA GLY A 152 -10.88 20.84 -1.90
C GLY A 152 -9.59 20.01 -1.85
N PRO A 153 -9.01 19.67 -3.01
CA PRO A 153 -7.81 18.84 -3.08
C PRO A 153 -6.65 19.48 -2.30
N TRP A 154 -5.90 18.66 -1.56
CA TRP A 154 -4.84 19.08 -0.63
C TRP A 154 -5.27 20.09 0.44
N ALA A 155 -6.57 20.17 0.75
CA ALA A 155 -7.13 21.13 1.66
C ALA A 155 -6.81 22.60 1.31
N THR A 156 -6.58 22.92 0.03
CA THR A 156 -6.33 24.30 -0.41
C THR A 156 -7.63 25.01 -0.73
N ARG A 157 -7.85 26.21 -0.19
CA ARG A 157 -9.03 27.02 -0.49
C ARG A 157 -8.83 27.84 -1.76
N ARG A 158 -9.92 28.16 -2.48
CA ARG A 158 -9.88 29.19 -3.52
C ARG A 158 -9.70 30.55 -2.85
N SER A 159 -8.70 31.33 -3.25
CA SER A 159 -8.61 32.74 -2.84
C SER A 159 -9.82 33.45 -3.44
N ASN A 160 -10.68 34.04 -2.61
CA ASN A 160 -11.73 34.91 -3.13
C ASN A 160 -11.03 36.17 -3.68
N PRO A 161 -11.28 36.60 -4.93
CA PRO A 161 -10.88 37.93 -5.33
C PRO A 161 -11.72 38.89 -4.48
N GLY A 162 -11.07 39.55 -3.52
CA GLY A 162 -11.65 40.70 -2.82
C GLY A 162 -11.80 41.87 -3.77
#